data_AF-A0A969AVQ9-F1
#
_entry.id   AF-A0A969AVQ9-F1
#
_cell.length_a   1.000
_cell.length_b   1.000
_cell.length_c   1.000
_cell.angle_alpha   90.00
_cell.angle_beta   90.00
_cell.angle_gamma   90.00
#
_symmetry.space_group_name_H-M   'P 1'
#
loop_
_entity.id
_entity.type
_entity.pdbx_description
1 polymer ?
#
loop_
_entity_poly.entity_id
_entity_poly.type
_entity_poly.pdbx_seq_one_letter_code
_entity_poly.pdbx_strand_id
1 'polypeptide(L)'
;MQGYGAGWGSYVQPTVNLVDAYDYVDGSDGTIDWENATGSLSQVLKNKDPRLHASLYFQGMAYPGAAVTDSVKTYIVNGDPDGDGTYVLLDSNPQGYTNWGDLNGDGVDDLIQNTGKNSVPTAVDGAYTGFFIRKFIKDSEVRADAWQSSTDWYEFRLGEILLNQAEAAIELGNSGLALEAVNKIRKRAAVAEKTSITLDEVRAERRVELAFEAHRIWDVRRWRIAEDVLNEVMYGIQVIWKLPDNTYSYIKYGADTRQNDGFEANTARYFPDRMYYLPYGEDRINNNPNLTENIGY
;
A
#
# COMPACT_ATOMS: atom_id res chain seq x y z
N MET A 1 -8.15 4.88 -11.30
CA MET A 1 -7.63 3.50 -11.35
C MET A 1 -8.83 2.56 -11.29
N GLN A 2 -9.03 1.72 -12.32
CA GLN A 2 -10.07 0.68 -12.30
C GLN A 2 -9.40 -0.64 -11.89
N GLY A 3 -9.70 -1.13 -10.68
CA GLY A 3 -9.18 -2.39 -10.14
C GLY A 3 -10.12 -3.58 -10.31
N TYR A 4 -11.01 -3.57 -11.31
CA TYR A 4 -11.88 -4.70 -11.62
C TYR A 4 -12.21 -4.72 -13.12
N GLY A 5 -11.63 -5.67 -13.87
CA GLY A 5 -12.08 -6.06 -15.22
C GLY A 5 -11.62 -5.27 -16.43
N ALA A 6 -10.81 -4.19 -16.30
CA ALA A 6 -10.14 -3.49 -17.42
C ALA A 6 -9.33 -2.26 -16.96
N GLY A 7 -8.40 -2.37 -16.00
CA GLY A 7 -7.57 -1.22 -15.63
C GLY A 7 -6.21 -1.52 -15.05
N TRP A 8 -5.35 -0.50 -15.10
CA TRP A 8 -3.96 -0.55 -14.67
C TRP A 8 -3.81 -0.46 -13.14
N GLY A 9 -4.49 -1.35 -12.41
CA GLY A 9 -4.53 -1.38 -10.94
C GLY A 9 -3.17 -1.63 -10.27
N SER A 10 -2.14 -1.98 -11.06
CA SER A 10 -0.76 -2.24 -10.62
C SER A 10 0.05 -1.00 -10.23
N TYR A 11 -0.29 0.20 -10.71
CA TYR A 11 0.63 1.36 -10.60
C TYR A 11 0.90 1.86 -9.17
N VAL A 12 -0.07 1.71 -8.26
CA VAL A 12 0.10 2.10 -6.85
C VAL A 12 -0.22 0.91 -5.96
N GLN A 13 0.82 0.36 -5.34
CA GLN A 13 0.76 -0.83 -4.49
C GLN A 13 1.06 -0.44 -3.03
N PRO A 14 0.03 -0.27 -2.18
CA PRO A 14 0.23 -0.06 -0.76
C PRO A 14 1.01 -1.22 -0.14
N THR A 15 2.05 -0.92 0.63
CA THR A 15 2.92 -1.95 1.23
C THR A 15 2.41 -2.34 2.62
N VAL A 16 2.81 -3.52 3.08
CA VAL A 16 2.63 -3.94 4.47
C VAL A 16 3.27 -2.94 5.44
N ASN A 17 4.43 -2.36 5.09
CA ASN A 17 5.08 -1.33 5.91
C ASN A 17 4.16 -0.10 6.12
N LEU A 18 3.27 0.21 5.18
CA LEU A 18 2.26 1.27 5.34
C LEU A 18 1.07 0.78 6.17
N VAL A 19 0.61 -0.46 5.96
CA VAL A 19 -0.47 -1.08 6.74
C VAL A 19 -0.12 -1.15 8.24
N ASP A 20 1.10 -1.58 8.55
CA ASP A 20 1.63 -1.67 9.91
C ASP A 20 1.75 -0.27 10.56
N ALA A 21 1.95 0.79 9.77
CA ALA A 21 2.10 2.16 10.27
C ALA A 21 0.79 2.81 10.78
N TYR A 22 -0.38 2.23 10.47
CA TYR A 22 -1.65 2.68 11.03
C TYR A 22 -1.87 2.09 12.43
N ASP A 23 -1.95 2.92 13.47
CA ASP A 23 -2.28 2.47 14.85
C ASP A 23 -3.59 1.66 14.90
N TYR A 24 -3.85 0.97 16.01
CA TYR A 24 -5.20 0.54 16.35
C TYR A 24 -6.06 1.70 16.85
N VAL A 25 -7.39 1.54 16.81
CA VAL A 25 -8.36 2.56 17.26
C VAL A 25 -8.14 3.03 18.70
N ASP A 26 -7.61 2.16 19.56
CA ASP A 26 -7.27 2.46 20.95
C ASP A 26 -5.93 3.20 21.12
N GLY A 27 -5.23 3.47 20.02
CA GLY A 27 -3.94 4.15 19.97
C GLY A 27 -2.74 3.25 20.24
N SER A 28 -2.94 1.93 20.38
CA SER A 28 -1.83 0.98 20.44
C SER A 28 -1.14 0.81 19.08
N ASP A 29 0.12 0.38 19.12
CA ASP A 29 0.98 0.22 17.94
C ASP A 29 0.33 -0.68 16.88
N GLY A 30 0.40 -0.24 15.63
CA GLY A 30 -0.25 -0.90 14.51
C GLY A 30 0.41 -2.16 13.98
N THR A 31 1.60 -2.53 14.45
CA THR A 31 2.36 -3.63 13.84
C THR A 31 1.64 -4.96 13.99
N ILE A 32 1.54 -5.71 12.90
CA ILE A 32 0.88 -7.03 12.88
C ILE A 32 1.94 -8.12 12.77
N ASP A 33 1.83 -9.14 13.62
CA ASP A 33 2.56 -10.40 13.45
C ASP A 33 1.87 -11.24 12.38
N TRP A 34 2.21 -10.94 11.12
CA TRP A 34 1.55 -11.53 9.95
C TRP A 34 1.68 -13.05 9.88
N GLU A 35 2.82 -13.62 10.27
CA GLU A 35 3.06 -15.06 10.19
C GLU A 35 2.19 -15.86 11.17
N ASN A 36 1.83 -15.25 12.30
CA ASN A 36 0.97 -15.84 13.32
C ASN A 36 -0.47 -15.30 13.30
N ALA A 37 -0.79 -14.38 12.38
CA ALA A 37 -2.15 -13.83 12.25
C ALA A 37 -3.14 -14.93 11.81
N THR A 38 -4.34 -14.90 12.38
CA THR A 38 -5.41 -15.85 12.11
C THR A 38 -6.73 -15.13 11.84
N GLY A 39 -7.65 -15.80 11.15
CA GLY A 39 -8.90 -15.20 10.67
C GLY A 39 -8.73 -14.49 9.34
N SER A 40 -9.82 -13.99 8.75
CA SER A 40 -9.77 -13.26 7.49
C SER A 40 -9.11 -11.89 7.64
N LEU A 41 -8.66 -11.26 6.53
CA LEU A 41 -8.07 -9.91 6.62
C LEU A 41 -9.02 -8.89 7.24
N SER A 42 -10.32 -9.01 6.96
CA SER A 42 -11.33 -8.15 7.58
C SER A 42 -11.39 -8.30 9.10
N GLN A 43 -11.06 -9.47 9.64
CA GLN A 43 -10.98 -9.71 11.09
C GLN A 43 -9.66 -9.18 11.65
N VAL A 44 -8.53 -9.48 11.01
CA VAL A 44 -7.19 -9.02 11.42
C VAL A 44 -7.12 -7.49 11.46
N LEU A 45 -7.69 -6.82 10.47
CA LEU A 45 -7.64 -5.37 10.32
C LEU A 45 -8.80 -4.63 11.01
N LYS A 46 -9.76 -5.33 11.61
CA LYS A 46 -11.05 -4.77 12.06
C LYS A 46 -10.92 -3.52 12.94
N ASN A 47 -9.96 -3.52 13.85
CA ASN A 47 -9.78 -2.46 14.85
C ASN A 47 -8.62 -1.51 14.51
N LYS A 48 -8.12 -1.55 13.27
CA LYS A 48 -7.09 -0.61 12.81
C LYS A 48 -7.70 0.78 12.64
N ASP A 49 -6.84 1.79 12.62
CA ASP A 49 -7.18 3.18 12.31
C ASP A 49 -8.19 3.23 11.14
N PRO A 50 -9.37 3.87 11.31
CA PRO A 50 -10.38 3.95 10.25
C PRO A 50 -9.85 4.52 8.93
N ARG A 51 -8.78 5.33 8.96
CA ARG A 51 -8.11 5.85 7.76
C ARG A 51 -7.48 4.74 6.92
N LEU A 52 -7.06 3.61 7.51
CA LEU A 52 -6.60 2.44 6.75
C LEU A 52 -7.72 1.94 5.83
N HIS A 53 -8.91 1.73 6.38
CA HIS A 53 -10.07 1.25 5.61
C HIS A 53 -10.59 2.27 4.60
N ALA A 54 -10.37 3.56 4.85
CA ALA A 54 -10.68 4.62 3.88
C ALA A 54 -9.62 4.74 2.78
N SER A 55 -8.39 4.32 3.05
CA SER A 55 -7.26 4.51 2.13
C SER A 55 -6.97 3.29 1.28
N LEU A 56 -7.31 2.08 1.74
CA LEU A 56 -6.96 0.81 1.11
C LEU A 56 -8.19 -0.05 0.79
N TYR A 57 -8.13 -0.78 -0.33
CA TYR A 57 -8.89 -2.02 -0.51
C TYR A 57 -7.99 -3.23 -0.20
N PHE A 58 -8.59 -4.28 0.34
CA PHE A 58 -7.95 -5.55 0.63
C PHE A 58 -8.96 -6.71 0.52
N GLN A 59 -8.46 -7.93 0.59
CA GLN A 59 -9.27 -9.15 0.48
C GLN A 59 -10.51 -9.12 1.38
N GLY A 60 -11.65 -9.51 0.80
CA GLY A 60 -12.95 -9.57 1.50
C GLY A 60 -13.72 -8.26 1.56
N MET A 61 -13.13 -7.13 1.16
CA MET A 61 -13.88 -5.88 0.98
C MET A 61 -14.75 -5.93 -0.28
N ALA A 62 -15.96 -5.38 -0.21
CA ALA A 62 -16.75 -5.11 -1.40
C ALA A 62 -16.01 -4.11 -2.29
N TYR A 63 -15.82 -4.45 -3.56
CA TYR A 63 -15.32 -3.49 -4.53
C TYR A 63 -16.45 -2.50 -4.88
N PRO A 64 -16.18 -1.21 -5.10
CA PRO A 64 -17.25 -0.26 -5.32
C PRO A 64 -18.00 -0.50 -6.62
N GLY A 65 -19.28 -0.10 -6.64
CA GLY A 65 -20.20 -0.31 -7.76
C GLY A 65 -20.43 -1.76 -8.17
N ALA A 66 -19.91 -2.74 -7.42
CA ALA A 66 -20.04 -4.15 -7.72
C ALA A 66 -21.22 -4.78 -6.94
N ALA A 67 -21.78 -5.88 -7.43
CA ALA A 67 -22.80 -6.61 -6.69
C ALA A 67 -22.17 -7.24 -5.44
N VAL A 68 -22.96 -7.56 -4.40
CA VAL A 68 -22.45 -8.09 -3.10
C VAL A 68 -21.54 -9.34 -3.24
N THR A 69 -21.62 -10.05 -4.37
CA THR A 69 -20.79 -11.22 -4.70
C THR A 69 -19.38 -10.87 -5.21
N ASP A 70 -19.14 -9.61 -5.58
CA ASP A 70 -17.88 -9.08 -6.14
C ASP A 70 -17.04 -8.45 -5.03
N SER A 71 -16.53 -9.31 -4.15
CA SER A 71 -15.51 -8.94 -3.17
C SER A 71 -14.11 -8.97 -3.80
N VAL A 72 -13.19 -8.15 -3.30
CA VAL A 72 -11.77 -8.24 -3.63
C VAL A 72 -11.27 -9.61 -3.20
N LYS A 73 -10.77 -10.41 -4.15
CA LYS A 73 -10.17 -11.73 -3.90
C LYS A 73 -8.69 -11.66 -4.27
N THR A 74 -7.82 -11.99 -3.32
CA THR A 74 -6.36 -12.03 -3.53
C THR A 74 -5.74 -13.24 -2.84
N TYR A 75 -6.54 -14.27 -2.55
CA TYR A 75 -6.12 -15.41 -1.75
C TYR A 75 -5.85 -16.65 -2.60
N ILE A 76 -4.92 -17.47 -2.11
CA ILE A 76 -4.65 -18.82 -2.59
C ILE A 76 -5.50 -19.78 -1.77
N VAL A 77 -6.15 -20.74 -2.40
CA VAL A 77 -6.83 -21.82 -1.69
C VAL A 77 -5.87 -22.98 -1.58
N ASN A 78 -5.62 -23.45 -0.35
CA ASN A 78 -5.06 -24.78 -0.12
C ASN A 78 -6.21 -25.76 -0.32
N GLY A 79 -6.56 -25.92 -1.57
CA GLY A 79 -7.71 -26.65 -2.04
C GLY A 79 -7.12 -27.70 -2.92
N ASP A 80 -7.13 -28.89 -2.41
CA ASP A 80 -6.90 -30.09 -3.18
C ASP A 80 -8.25 -30.51 -3.77
N PRO A 81 -8.64 -30.05 -4.97
CA PRO A 81 -9.87 -30.49 -5.60
C PRO A 81 -9.84 -31.99 -5.98
N ASP A 82 -8.66 -32.63 -6.00
CA ASP A 82 -8.41 -33.95 -6.61
C ASP A 82 -7.84 -35.04 -5.66
N GLY A 83 -7.41 -34.71 -4.44
CA GLY A 83 -6.75 -35.63 -3.48
C GLY A 83 -5.20 -35.58 -3.41
N ASP A 84 -4.51 -34.64 -4.06
CA ASP A 84 -3.05 -34.55 -4.19
C ASP A 84 -2.31 -33.46 -3.38
N GLY A 85 -3.00 -32.54 -2.70
CA GLY A 85 -2.40 -31.48 -1.87
C GLY A 85 -1.91 -30.22 -2.62
N THR A 86 -2.47 -29.91 -3.79
CA THR A 86 -2.08 -28.73 -4.59
C THR A 86 -2.71 -27.41 -4.10
N TYR A 87 -2.02 -26.28 -4.31
CA TYR A 87 -2.53 -24.92 -4.06
C TYR A 87 -3.12 -24.32 -5.34
N VAL A 88 -4.32 -23.72 -5.27
CA VAL A 88 -5.04 -23.15 -6.43
C VAL A 88 -5.32 -21.66 -6.21
N LEU A 89 -5.07 -20.84 -7.23
CA LEU A 89 -5.48 -19.44 -7.25
C LEU A 89 -6.96 -19.35 -7.64
N LEU A 90 -7.78 -18.65 -6.84
CA LEU A 90 -9.16 -18.36 -7.24
C LEU A 90 -9.23 -17.02 -7.97
N ASP A 91 -9.34 -17.09 -9.30
CA ASP A 91 -9.79 -15.95 -10.10
C ASP A 91 -11.30 -15.74 -9.96
N SER A 92 -11.79 -14.54 -10.24
CA SER A 92 -13.17 -14.10 -9.99
C SER A 92 -14.26 -14.82 -10.81
N ASN A 93 -13.95 -15.91 -11.49
CA ASN A 93 -14.94 -16.71 -12.21
C ASN A 93 -15.20 -18.05 -11.48
N PRO A 94 -16.35 -18.23 -10.80
CA PRO A 94 -16.68 -19.42 -10.01
C PRO A 94 -16.99 -20.69 -10.85
N GLN A 95 -16.47 -20.79 -12.08
CA GLN A 95 -16.73 -21.88 -13.02
C GLN A 95 -15.48 -22.48 -13.67
N GLY A 96 -14.26 -22.07 -13.30
CA GLY A 96 -13.05 -22.65 -13.89
C GLY A 96 -11.86 -22.57 -12.94
N TYR A 97 -11.60 -23.65 -12.21
CA TYR A 97 -10.34 -23.85 -11.51
C TYR A 97 -9.25 -24.03 -12.57
N THR A 98 -8.22 -23.20 -12.55
CA THR A 98 -6.98 -23.48 -13.29
C THR A 98 -5.96 -23.99 -12.29
N ASN A 99 -5.58 -25.26 -12.43
CA ASN A 99 -4.56 -25.89 -11.60
C ASN A 99 -3.20 -25.24 -11.85
N TRP A 100 -2.39 -25.14 -10.80
CA TRP A 100 -1.06 -24.52 -10.83
C TRP A 100 -0.11 -25.13 -11.89
N GLY A 101 -0.30 -26.40 -12.25
CA GLY A 101 0.47 -27.11 -13.27
C GLY A 101 0.24 -26.66 -14.72
N ASP A 102 -0.89 -26.01 -15.01
CA ASP A 102 -1.28 -25.61 -16.37
C ASP A 102 -0.87 -24.17 -16.72
N LEU A 103 -0.33 -23.40 -15.76
CA LEU A 103 0.10 -22.01 -15.96
C LEU A 103 1.48 -21.88 -16.62
N ASN A 104 2.19 -22.99 -16.82
CA ASN A 104 3.45 -23.04 -17.57
C ASN A 104 3.25 -23.46 -19.04
N GLY A 105 2.01 -23.75 -19.44
CA GLY A 105 1.62 -24.05 -20.81
C GLY A 105 1.30 -22.78 -21.58
N ASP A 106 2.10 -22.53 -22.61
CA ASP A 106 1.87 -21.66 -23.75
C ASP A 106 0.39 -21.52 -24.15
N GLY A 107 -0.26 -20.44 -23.69
CA GLY A 107 -1.59 -20.04 -24.17
C GLY A 107 -2.53 -19.31 -23.20
N VAL A 108 -2.21 -19.17 -21.91
CA VAL A 108 -3.13 -18.60 -20.89
C VAL A 108 -2.85 -17.13 -20.56
N ASP A 109 -2.57 -16.30 -21.57
CA ASP A 109 -2.25 -14.89 -21.34
C ASP A 109 -3.48 -13.99 -21.15
N ASP A 110 -4.66 -14.37 -21.65
CA ASP A 110 -5.81 -13.45 -21.78
C ASP A 110 -6.83 -13.46 -20.64
N LEU A 111 -6.80 -14.45 -19.73
CA LEU A 111 -7.91 -14.66 -18.78
C LEU A 111 -7.65 -14.24 -17.33
N ILE A 112 -6.57 -13.52 -17.06
CA ILE A 112 -6.14 -13.24 -15.69
C ILE A 112 -6.21 -11.74 -15.42
N GLN A 113 -7.44 -11.22 -15.34
CA GLN A 113 -7.70 -9.78 -15.24
C GLN A 113 -8.33 -9.34 -13.91
N ASN A 114 -8.69 -10.26 -13.02
CA ASN A 114 -9.59 -9.93 -11.89
C ASN A 114 -9.12 -10.40 -10.51
N THR A 115 -7.99 -11.07 -10.48
CA THR A 115 -7.10 -11.19 -9.35
C THR A 115 -5.73 -10.83 -9.91
N GLY A 116 -4.82 -10.26 -9.12
CA GLY A 116 -3.48 -10.05 -9.66
C GLY A 116 -3.00 -11.34 -10.28
N LYS A 117 -2.59 -11.30 -11.56
CA LYS A 117 -2.21 -12.50 -12.31
C LYS A 117 -1.03 -13.12 -11.61
N ASN A 118 -1.37 -14.05 -10.74
CA ASN A 118 -0.56 -14.43 -9.61
C ASN A 118 -0.59 -13.38 -8.49
N SER A 119 -0.89 -13.86 -7.28
CA SER A 119 -0.30 -13.35 -6.04
C SER A 119 1.23 -13.49 -6.03
N VAL A 120 1.88 -13.60 -7.21
CA VAL A 120 3.30 -13.84 -7.54
C VAL A 120 3.81 -12.67 -8.37
N PRO A 121 5.08 -12.28 -8.20
CA PRO A 121 5.59 -10.97 -8.59
C PRO A 121 5.84 -10.80 -10.11
N THR A 122 5.02 -11.39 -10.99
CA THR A 122 5.37 -11.58 -12.41
C THR A 122 4.39 -11.01 -13.43
N ALA A 123 3.21 -10.53 -13.03
CA ALA A 123 2.22 -10.08 -14.02
C ALA A 123 1.90 -8.58 -14.03
N VAL A 124 1.54 -8.14 -15.23
CA VAL A 124 1.08 -6.80 -15.54
C VAL A 124 -0.32 -6.60 -14.95
N ASP A 125 -0.55 -5.49 -14.25
CA ASP A 125 -1.87 -4.99 -13.79
C ASP A 125 -2.56 -5.64 -12.58
N GLY A 126 -1.87 -6.56 -11.88
CA GLY A 126 -2.32 -7.15 -10.62
C GLY A 126 -1.95 -6.42 -9.32
N ALA A 127 -2.58 -6.82 -8.19
CA ALA A 127 -2.09 -6.47 -6.86
C ALA A 127 -0.81 -7.25 -6.52
N TYR A 128 0.28 -6.51 -6.31
CA TYR A 128 1.63 -7.01 -6.05
C TYR A 128 1.98 -7.07 -4.57
N THR A 129 1.17 -6.46 -3.70
CA THR A 129 1.42 -6.40 -2.25
C THR A 129 0.25 -6.94 -1.43
N GLY A 130 -0.84 -7.37 -2.08
CA GLY A 130 -2.08 -7.81 -1.43
C GLY A 130 -3.07 -6.69 -1.11
N PHE A 131 -2.74 -5.44 -1.46
CA PHE A 131 -3.55 -4.25 -1.21
C PHE A 131 -3.72 -3.41 -2.47
N PHE A 132 -4.80 -2.64 -2.55
CA PHE A 132 -4.99 -1.60 -3.57
C PHE A 132 -5.29 -0.26 -2.90
N ILE A 133 -5.04 0.84 -3.60
CA ILE A 133 -5.50 2.16 -3.17
C ILE A 133 -7.05 2.24 -3.27
N ARG A 134 -7.68 2.75 -2.20
CA ARG A 134 -9.09 3.15 -2.15
C ARG A 134 -9.27 4.65 -2.10
N LYS A 135 -8.30 5.37 -1.50
CA LYS A 135 -8.34 6.83 -1.41
C LYS A 135 -8.53 7.44 -2.80
N PHE A 136 -9.34 8.49 -2.89
CA PHE A 136 -9.71 9.17 -4.13
C PHE A 136 -10.62 8.40 -5.09
N ILE A 137 -11.05 7.18 -4.73
CA ILE A 137 -12.05 6.42 -5.48
C ILE A 137 -13.42 6.69 -4.85
N LYS A 138 -14.35 7.20 -5.66
CA LYS A 138 -15.74 7.38 -5.25
C LYS A 138 -16.47 6.06 -5.39
N ASP A 139 -17.07 5.59 -4.30
CA ASP A 139 -17.69 4.26 -4.32
C ASP A 139 -18.87 4.15 -5.32
N SER A 140 -19.48 5.28 -5.68
CA SER A 140 -20.56 5.40 -6.67
C SER A 140 -20.09 5.59 -8.12
N GLU A 141 -18.83 5.96 -8.34
CA GLU A 141 -18.28 6.34 -9.65
C GLU A 141 -16.94 5.63 -9.88
N VAL A 142 -17.05 4.31 -10.08
CA VAL A 142 -15.89 3.40 -10.15
C VAL A 142 -15.25 3.33 -11.53
N ARG A 143 -15.93 3.85 -12.56
CA ARG A 143 -15.51 3.79 -13.96
C ARG A 143 -15.43 5.20 -14.53
N ALA A 144 -14.20 5.60 -14.84
CA ALA A 144 -13.93 6.71 -15.75
C ALA A 144 -13.41 6.14 -17.08
N ASP A 145 -13.69 6.82 -18.19
CA ASP A 145 -13.11 6.46 -19.48
C ASP A 145 -11.58 6.44 -19.41
N ALA A 146 -10.94 5.59 -20.21
CA ALA A 146 -9.49 5.54 -20.27
C ALA A 146 -8.92 6.94 -20.53
N TRP A 147 -7.85 7.29 -19.79
CA TRP A 147 -7.20 8.61 -19.83
C TRP A 147 -8.03 9.78 -19.30
N GLN A 148 -9.17 9.52 -18.67
CA GLN A 148 -10.02 10.53 -18.04
C GLN A 148 -10.19 10.26 -16.55
N SER A 149 -10.40 11.33 -15.78
CA SER A 149 -10.72 11.25 -14.37
C SER A 149 -11.46 12.51 -13.93
N SER A 150 -12.54 12.35 -13.16
CA SER A 150 -13.24 13.43 -12.46
C SER A 150 -12.90 13.47 -10.96
N THR A 151 -11.87 12.71 -10.56
CA THR A 151 -11.40 12.65 -9.17
C THR A 151 -10.84 14.00 -8.74
N ASP A 152 -11.36 14.52 -7.62
CA ASP A 152 -10.82 15.72 -6.99
C ASP A 152 -9.44 15.41 -6.40
N TRP A 153 -8.45 16.24 -6.74
CA TRP A 153 -7.10 16.19 -6.18
C TRP A 153 -6.90 17.35 -5.22
N TYR A 154 -6.52 17.04 -3.98
CA TYR A 154 -6.23 18.06 -2.97
C TYR A 154 -4.75 18.41 -3.05
N GLU A 155 -4.43 19.63 -3.49
CA GLU A 155 -3.07 20.15 -3.41
C GLU A 155 -2.72 20.61 -1.99
N PHE A 156 -3.72 21.17 -1.28
CA PHE A 156 -3.62 21.56 0.12
C PHE A 156 -4.93 21.24 0.83
N ARG A 157 -4.84 20.78 2.08
CA ARG A 157 -6.02 20.54 2.92
C ARG A 157 -5.71 20.81 4.39
N LEU A 158 -6.75 21.09 5.16
CA LEU A 158 -6.63 21.47 6.58
C LEU A 158 -5.82 20.46 7.42
N GLY A 159 -5.92 19.17 7.11
CA GLY A 159 -5.14 18.16 7.84
C GLY A 159 -3.63 18.34 7.71
N GLU A 160 -3.15 18.72 6.52
CA GLU A 160 -1.75 19.07 6.30
C GLU A 160 -1.36 20.33 7.07
N ILE A 161 -2.19 21.37 7.07
CA ILE A 161 -1.91 22.63 7.78
C ILE A 161 -1.75 22.39 9.29
N LEU A 162 -2.61 21.56 9.88
CA LEU A 162 -2.50 21.16 11.28
C LEU A 162 -1.20 20.39 11.56
N LEU A 163 -0.80 19.50 10.66
CA LEU A 163 0.45 18.75 10.80
C LEU A 163 1.70 19.61 10.58
N ASN A 164 1.64 20.61 9.69
CA ASN A 164 2.69 21.61 9.52
C ASN A 164 2.86 22.43 10.80
N GLN A 165 1.76 22.83 11.44
CA GLN A 165 1.77 23.48 12.75
C GLN A 165 2.35 22.55 13.82
N ALA A 166 1.95 21.28 13.85
CA ALA A 166 2.41 20.33 14.84
C ALA A 166 3.93 20.12 14.78
N GLU A 167 4.46 19.94 13.57
CA GLU A 167 5.88 19.75 13.33
C GLU A 167 6.70 20.99 13.69
N ALA A 168 6.27 22.18 13.25
CA ALA A 168 6.94 23.41 13.62
C ALA A 168 6.90 23.66 15.13
N ALA A 169 5.77 23.36 15.79
CA ALA A 169 5.61 23.55 17.23
C ALA A 169 6.54 22.65 18.05
N ILE A 170 6.64 21.36 17.71
CA ILE A 170 7.49 20.42 18.46
C ILE A 170 8.97 20.75 18.29
N GLU A 171 9.41 21.16 17.09
CA GLU A 171 10.79 21.59 16.81
C GLU A 171 11.16 22.89 17.55
N LEU A 172 10.18 23.76 17.81
CA LEU A 172 10.34 24.96 18.65
C LEU A 172 10.21 24.68 20.16
N GLY A 173 10.07 23.41 20.56
CA GLY A 173 9.93 23.01 21.97
C GLY A 173 8.53 23.22 22.55
N ASN A 174 7.52 23.49 21.74
CA ASN A 174 6.12 23.65 22.17
C ASN A 174 5.33 22.35 21.93
N SER A 175 5.59 21.35 22.76
CA SER A 175 4.91 20.05 22.70
C SER A 175 3.40 20.14 22.95
N GLY A 176 2.93 21.11 23.74
CA GLY A 176 1.51 21.32 24.00
C GLY A 176 0.74 21.70 22.73
N LEU A 177 1.26 22.65 21.94
CA LEU A 177 0.64 23.06 20.68
C LEU A 177 0.72 21.95 19.62
N ALA A 178 1.82 21.19 19.60
CA ALA A 178 1.96 20.04 18.72
C ALA A 178 0.93 18.95 19.04
N LEU A 179 0.76 18.64 20.34
CA LEU A 179 -0.19 17.66 20.83
C LEU A 179 -1.62 18.05 20.48
N GLU A 180 -1.99 19.31 20.69
CA GLU A 180 -3.33 19.82 20.33
C GLU A 180 -3.62 19.64 18.83
N ALA A 181 -2.67 19.99 17.97
CA ALA A 181 -2.82 19.89 16.52
C ALA A 181 -2.96 18.43 16.05
N VAL A 182 -2.13 17.53 16.58
CA VAL A 182 -2.21 16.08 16.30
C VAL A 182 -3.54 15.50 16.81
N ASN A 183 -3.97 15.83 18.03
CA ASN A 183 -5.20 15.29 18.59
C ASN A 183 -6.45 15.76 17.85
N LYS A 184 -6.44 16.95 17.20
CA LYS A 184 -7.53 17.34 16.27
C LYS A 184 -7.67 16.36 15.10
N ILE A 185 -6.54 15.89 14.54
CA ILE A 185 -6.54 14.90 13.46
C ILE A 185 -7.01 13.54 13.97
N ARG A 186 -6.43 13.04 15.08
CA ARG A 186 -6.75 11.73 15.65
C ARG A 186 -8.21 11.63 16.07
N LYS A 187 -8.74 12.68 16.72
CA LYS A 187 -10.15 12.78 17.09
C LYS A 187 -11.09 12.69 15.88
N ARG A 188 -10.77 13.39 14.79
CA ARG A 188 -11.54 13.30 13.53
C ARG A 188 -11.48 11.89 12.96
N ALA A 189 -10.31 11.25 13.00
CA ALA A 189 -10.11 9.89 12.54
C ALA A 189 -10.72 8.81 13.45
N ALA A 190 -11.29 9.18 14.60
CA ALA A 190 -11.79 8.27 15.63
C ALA A 190 -10.71 7.30 16.16
N VAL A 191 -9.48 7.81 16.30
CA VAL A 191 -8.36 7.12 16.95
C VAL A 191 -8.10 7.80 18.31
N ALA A 192 -7.74 7.01 19.32
CA ALA A 192 -7.46 7.53 20.65
C ALA A 192 -6.46 8.69 20.64
N GLU A 193 -6.80 9.76 21.36
CA GLU A 193 -5.95 10.93 21.54
C GLU A 193 -4.67 10.57 22.30
N LYS A 194 -3.54 11.20 21.93
CA LYS A 194 -2.29 11.05 22.65
C LYS A 194 -2.28 11.93 23.90
N THR A 195 -1.52 11.51 24.91
CA THR A 195 -1.29 12.26 26.16
C THR A 195 0.03 13.03 26.16
N SER A 196 0.96 12.65 25.29
CA SER A 196 2.23 13.31 25.02
C SER A 196 2.59 13.11 23.55
N ILE A 197 3.49 13.94 23.02
CA ILE A 197 3.90 13.85 21.63
C ILE A 197 5.40 14.06 21.48
N THR A 198 6.00 13.26 20.61
CA THR A 198 7.38 13.38 20.12
C THR A 198 7.38 13.80 18.65
N LEU A 199 8.53 14.26 18.15
CA LEU A 199 8.68 14.59 16.72
C LEU A 199 8.37 13.37 15.83
N ASP A 200 8.84 12.18 16.21
CA ASP A 200 8.60 10.97 15.42
C ASP A 200 7.11 10.58 15.39
N GLU A 201 6.37 10.81 16.46
CA GLU A 201 4.92 10.61 16.46
C GLU A 201 4.19 11.63 15.57
N VAL A 202 4.66 12.89 15.49
CA VAL A 202 4.13 13.86 14.51
C VAL A 202 4.39 13.38 13.08
N ARG A 203 5.61 12.86 12.80
CA ARG A 203 5.98 12.32 11.49
C ARG A 203 5.18 11.06 11.14
N ALA A 204 4.92 10.19 12.11
CA ALA A 204 4.09 9.00 11.96
C ALA A 204 2.63 9.37 11.65
N GLU A 205 2.05 10.31 12.40
CA GLU A 205 0.70 10.81 12.15
C GLU A 205 0.59 11.44 10.75
N ARG A 206 1.62 12.20 10.34
CA ARG A 206 1.70 12.78 8.99
C ARG A 206 1.72 11.70 7.90
N ARG A 207 2.45 10.61 8.11
CA ARG A 207 2.56 9.49 7.15
C ARG A 207 1.20 8.84 6.88
N VAL A 208 0.39 8.60 7.90
CA VAL A 208 -0.91 7.92 7.77
C VAL A 208 -2.01 8.86 7.29
N GLU A 209 -2.00 10.11 7.76
CA GLU A 209 -2.98 11.13 7.40
C GLU A 209 -2.88 11.49 5.91
N LEU A 210 -1.66 11.75 5.43
CA LEU A 210 -1.37 12.20 4.06
C LEU A 210 -0.97 11.05 3.12
N ALA A 211 -1.27 9.80 3.49
CA ALA A 211 -0.99 8.64 2.64
C ALA A 211 -1.64 8.82 1.25
N PHE A 212 -0.85 8.55 0.20
CA PHE A 212 -1.18 8.69 -1.22
C PHE A 212 -1.37 10.13 -1.74
N GLU A 213 -1.04 11.15 -0.96
CA GLU A 213 -1.21 12.56 -1.33
C GLU A 213 0.13 13.22 -1.75
N ALA A 214 1.03 12.45 -2.38
CA ALA A 214 2.33 12.92 -2.88
C ALA A 214 3.32 13.53 -1.86
N HIS A 215 3.07 13.47 -0.54
CA HIS A 215 3.97 14.06 0.46
C HIS A 215 5.17 13.18 0.86
N ARG A 216 5.01 11.85 0.94
CA ARG A 216 5.98 10.97 1.63
C ARG A 216 7.41 11.11 1.10
N ILE A 217 7.60 11.20 -0.22
CA ILE A 217 8.95 11.33 -0.82
C ILE A 217 9.63 12.64 -0.43
N TRP A 218 8.86 13.74 -0.35
CA TRP A 218 9.38 15.04 0.06
C TRP A 218 9.63 15.11 1.56
N ASP A 219 8.75 14.51 2.35
CA ASP A 219 8.89 14.42 3.80
C ASP A 219 10.17 13.68 4.21
N VAL A 220 10.42 12.49 3.66
CA VAL A 220 11.64 11.74 4.02
C VAL A 220 12.91 12.42 3.52
N ARG A 221 12.84 13.13 2.39
CA ARG A 221 13.97 13.93 1.87
C ARG A 221 14.30 15.11 2.79
N ARG A 222 13.31 15.92 3.16
CA ARG A 222 13.54 17.12 4.00
C ARG A 222 13.92 16.76 5.43
N TRP A 223 13.46 15.62 5.94
CA TRP A 223 13.86 15.09 7.25
C TRP A 223 15.24 14.43 7.25
N ARG A 224 15.87 14.24 6.08
CA ARG A 224 17.16 13.56 5.95
C ARG A 224 17.14 12.12 6.50
N ILE A 225 16.04 11.41 6.27
CA ILE A 225 15.88 10.00 6.66
C ILE A 225 15.56 9.10 5.46
N ALA A 226 15.69 9.63 4.23
CA ALA A 226 15.36 8.89 3.02
C ALA A 226 16.27 7.67 2.83
N GLU A 227 17.55 7.79 3.17
CA GLU A 227 18.49 6.66 3.16
C GLU A 227 18.16 5.59 4.19
N ASP A 228 17.52 5.94 5.30
CA ASP A 228 17.10 4.97 6.31
C ASP A 228 15.84 4.25 5.83
N VAL A 229 14.80 5.01 5.46
CA VAL A 229 13.45 4.46 5.25
C VAL A 229 13.16 4.01 3.81
N LEU A 230 13.97 4.46 2.84
CA LEU A 230 13.87 4.03 1.44
C LEU A 230 14.93 3.00 1.07
N ASN A 231 15.83 2.63 1.98
CA ASN A 231 16.74 1.49 1.84
C ASN A 231 16.27 0.26 2.63
N GLU A 232 14.96 0.16 2.83
CA GLU A 232 14.33 -0.99 3.47
C GLU A 232 13.70 -1.91 2.42
N VAL A 233 13.43 -3.14 2.83
CA VAL A 233 12.57 -4.06 2.10
C VAL A 233 11.13 -3.58 2.27
N MET A 234 10.45 -3.33 1.15
CA MET A 234 9.00 -3.18 1.17
C MET A 234 8.36 -4.55 1.12
N TYR A 235 7.32 -4.76 1.90
CA TYR A 235 6.65 -6.06 1.99
C TYR A 235 5.25 -6.05 1.39
N GLY A 236 4.86 -7.22 0.87
CA GLY A 236 3.49 -7.60 0.53
C GLY A 236 3.02 -8.77 1.41
N ILE A 237 1.73 -9.08 1.33
CA ILE A 237 1.16 -10.29 1.93
C ILE A 237 0.45 -11.16 0.89
N GLN A 238 0.58 -12.47 1.05
CA GLN A 238 -0.29 -13.45 0.42
C GLN A 238 -1.26 -13.97 1.48
N VAL A 239 -2.54 -14.03 1.13
CA VAL A 239 -3.57 -14.64 1.97
C VAL A 239 -3.75 -16.08 1.53
N ILE A 240 -3.66 -17.03 2.46
CA ILE A 240 -3.95 -18.45 2.20
C ILE A 240 -5.23 -18.81 2.92
N TRP A 241 -6.23 -19.25 2.15
CA TRP A 241 -7.45 -19.84 2.68
C TRP A 241 -7.34 -21.35 2.66
N LYS A 242 -7.36 -21.98 3.83
CA LYS A 242 -7.22 -23.42 4.00
C LYS A 242 -8.59 -24.08 4.02
N LEU A 243 -8.71 -25.17 3.26
CA LEU A 243 -9.86 -26.04 3.24
C LEU A 243 -9.45 -27.45 3.71
N PRO A 244 -10.41 -28.24 4.24
CA PRO A 244 -11.81 -27.90 4.49
C PRO A 244 -12.04 -27.17 5.83
N ASP A 245 -10.98 -26.94 6.61
CA ASP A 245 -11.03 -26.35 7.94
C ASP A 245 -11.49 -24.87 7.96
N ASN A 246 -11.54 -24.22 6.79
CA ASN A 246 -11.99 -22.85 6.60
C ASN A 246 -11.18 -21.86 7.44
N THR A 247 -9.86 -22.10 7.55
CA THR A 247 -8.94 -21.24 8.29
C THR A 247 -8.08 -20.39 7.37
N TYR A 248 -7.43 -19.38 7.92
CA TYR A 248 -6.59 -18.45 7.17
C TYR A 248 -5.17 -18.46 7.74
N SER A 249 -4.19 -18.32 6.86
CA SER A 249 -2.82 -17.98 7.21
C SER A 249 -2.25 -16.97 6.21
N TYR A 250 -1.12 -16.36 6.55
CA TYR A 250 -0.51 -15.32 5.73
C TYR A 250 0.96 -15.61 5.48
N ILE A 251 1.44 -15.24 4.29
CA ILE A 251 2.86 -15.20 3.97
C ILE A 251 3.23 -13.74 3.72
N LYS A 252 4.16 -13.21 4.51
CA LYS A 252 4.78 -11.91 4.27
C LYS A 252 6.00 -12.10 3.36
N TYR A 253 6.10 -11.34 2.28
CA TYR A 253 7.18 -11.46 1.29
C TYR A 253 7.73 -10.09 0.87
N GLY A 254 8.98 -10.06 0.43
CA GLY A 254 9.58 -8.86 -0.16
C GLY A 254 8.90 -8.50 -1.48
N ALA A 255 8.35 -7.29 -1.58
CA ALA A 255 7.58 -6.81 -2.72
C ALA A 255 8.44 -6.05 -3.76
N ASP A 256 9.68 -5.71 -3.47
CA ASP A 256 10.61 -5.10 -4.45
C ASP A 256 11.47 -6.17 -5.13
N THR A 257 10.80 -7.17 -5.69
CA THR A 257 11.45 -8.24 -6.45
C THR A 257 11.57 -7.78 -7.90
N ARG A 258 12.73 -7.96 -8.54
CA ARG A 258 12.79 -7.80 -10.00
C ARG A 258 11.96 -8.94 -10.60
N GLN A 259 11.44 -8.74 -11.81
CA GLN A 259 10.47 -9.59 -12.52
C GLN A 259 10.77 -11.11 -12.54
N ASN A 260 11.95 -11.56 -12.09
CA ASN A 260 12.42 -12.95 -12.07
C ASN A 260 12.98 -13.43 -10.71
N ASP A 261 12.96 -12.62 -9.64
CA ASP A 261 13.67 -12.96 -8.39
C ASP A 261 12.85 -13.84 -7.42
N GLY A 262 11.56 -14.07 -7.70
CA GLY A 262 10.66 -14.84 -6.83
C GLY A 262 10.33 -14.14 -5.50
N PHE A 263 9.45 -14.73 -4.68
CA PHE A 263 9.00 -14.15 -3.40
C PHE A 263 10.08 -13.99 -2.33
N GLU A 264 11.23 -14.66 -2.51
CA GLU A 264 12.30 -14.69 -1.51
C GLU A 264 13.32 -13.55 -1.67
N ALA A 265 13.21 -12.74 -2.74
CA ALA A 265 14.03 -11.55 -2.87
C ALA A 265 13.54 -10.45 -1.92
N ASN A 266 14.03 -10.52 -0.67
CA ASN A 266 14.05 -9.43 0.29
C ASN A 266 15.06 -8.36 -0.14
N THR A 267 14.99 -7.93 -1.40
CA THR A 267 15.89 -6.93 -1.95
C THR A 267 15.46 -5.58 -1.44
N ALA A 268 16.30 -4.98 -0.59
CA ALA A 268 16.11 -3.60 -0.19
C ALA A 268 16.21 -2.69 -1.41
N ARG A 269 15.38 -1.65 -1.42
CA ARG A 269 15.57 -0.52 -2.34
C ARG A 269 16.92 0.15 -2.08
N TYR A 270 17.37 0.93 -3.05
CA TYR A 270 18.60 1.70 -2.92
C TYR A 270 18.40 3.17 -3.28
N PHE A 271 18.62 4.01 -2.28
CA PHE A 271 18.54 5.45 -2.24
C PHE A 271 19.90 5.96 -1.73
N PRO A 272 20.84 6.27 -2.64
CA PRO A 272 22.10 6.89 -2.28
C PRO A 272 21.92 8.37 -1.93
N ASP A 273 22.85 8.91 -1.16
CA ASP A 273 22.81 10.27 -0.62
C ASP A 273 22.61 11.36 -1.71
N ARG A 274 23.17 11.16 -2.91
CA ARG A 274 22.94 12.06 -4.06
C ARG A 274 21.45 12.24 -4.41
N MET A 275 20.62 11.23 -4.19
CA MET A 275 19.20 11.25 -4.54
C MET A 275 18.36 12.16 -3.64
N TYR A 276 18.92 12.78 -2.59
CA TYR A 276 18.23 13.87 -1.91
C TYR A 276 17.93 15.04 -2.86
N TYR A 277 18.77 15.24 -3.89
CA TYR A 277 18.60 16.24 -4.95
C TYR A 277 18.29 15.56 -6.29
N LEU A 278 17.64 16.30 -7.19
CA LEU A 278 17.35 15.81 -8.55
C LEU A 278 18.43 16.32 -9.50
N PRO A 279 18.89 15.51 -10.48
CA PRO A 279 19.85 15.98 -11.47
C PRO A 279 19.23 17.06 -12.35
N TYR A 280 20.03 18.05 -12.77
CA TYR A 280 19.64 18.95 -13.84
C TYR A 280 19.69 18.27 -15.20
N GLY A 281 20.63 17.34 -15.38
CA GLY A 281 20.81 16.53 -16.59
C GLY A 281 21.81 17.14 -17.55
N GLU A 282 22.51 16.27 -18.28
CA GLU A 282 23.63 16.62 -19.16
C GLU A 282 23.26 17.70 -20.19
N ASP A 283 22.07 17.62 -20.78
CA ASP A 283 21.60 18.62 -21.75
C ASP A 283 21.55 20.04 -21.18
N ARG A 284 21.13 20.20 -19.92
CA ARG A 284 21.01 21.52 -19.30
C ARG A 284 22.37 22.08 -18.92
N ILE A 285 23.27 21.23 -18.43
CA ILE A 285 24.64 21.59 -18.08
C ILE A 285 25.44 21.98 -19.32
N ASN A 286 25.33 21.21 -20.41
CA ASN A 286 26.02 21.48 -21.67
C ASN A 286 25.57 22.79 -22.33
N ASN A 287 24.30 23.16 -22.17
CA ASN A 287 23.74 24.38 -22.76
C ASN A 287 24.05 25.67 -21.98
N ASN A 288 24.38 25.59 -20.69
CA ASN A 288 24.65 26.77 -19.88
C ASN A 288 25.91 26.58 -19.01
N PRO A 289 27.06 27.16 -19.40
CA PRO A 289 28.32 26.99 -18.68
C PRO A 289 28.32 27.62 -17.27
N ASN A 290 27.29 28.38 -16.91
CA ASN A 290 27.12 28.91 -15.55
C ASN A 290 26.34 27.98 -14.62
N LEU A 291 25.76 26.88 -15.13
CA LEU A 291 25.10 25.87 -14.32
C LEU A 291 26.11 24.80 -13.92
N THR A 292 26.18 24.52 -12.62
CA THR A 292 26.91 23.38 -12.07
C THR A 292 25.89 22.32 -11.64
N GLU A 293 26.20 21.06 -11.89
CA GLU A 293 25.33 19.94 -11.51
C GLU A 293 25.26 19.77 -9.98
N ASN A 294 24.15 19.19 -9.52
CA ASN A 294 24.00 18.77 -8.13
C ASN A 294 25.04 17.68 -7.78
N ILE A 295 25.49 17.69 -6.52
CA ILE A 295 26.55 16.80 -6.04
C ILE A 295 26.18 15.32 -6.28
N GLY A 296 27.09 14.58 -6.93
CA GLY A 296 26.98 13.15 -7.16
C GLY A 296 26.33 12.72 -8.49
N TYR A 297 25.99 13.69 -9.35
CA TYR A 297 25.49 13.49 -10.71
C TYR A 297 26.49 14.00 -11.76
#